data_AF-A0A4P7RRA7-F1
#
_entry.id   AF-A0A4P7RRA7-F1
#
_cell.length_a   1.000
_cell.length_b   1.000
_cell.length_c   1.000
_cell.angle_alpha   90.00
_cell.angle_beta   90.00
_cell.angle_gamma   90.00
#
_symmetry.space_group_name_H-M   'P 1'
#
loop_
_entity.id
_entity.type
_entity.pdbx_description
1 polymer ?
#
loop_
_entity_poly.entity_id
_entity_poly.type
_entity_poly.pdbx_seq_one_letter_code
_entity_poly.pdbx_strand_id
1 'polypeptide(L)'
;MSLNTRERAATRDELLTNLALTQLSPAEVAGELGFTEERVAAALDVAGARPEDIWLVRDYIDYSIRAAGATPQPYSSLSEDMRAAAQTWFPLVDVRTIIDGKST
;
A
#
# COMPACT_ATOMS: atom_id res chain seq x y z
N MET A 1 -4.69 -1.01 13.83
CA MET A 1 -3.57 -1.96 14.01
C MET A 1 -2.37 -1.22 14.57
N SER A 2 -1.71 -1.78 15.56
CA SER A 2 -0.42 -1.27 16.08
C SER A 2 0.60 -2.38 15.90
N LEU A 3 1.52 -2.18 14.96
CA LEU A 3 2.63 -3.10 14.70
C LEU A 3 3.77 -2.84 15.68
N ASN A 4 4.35 -3.92 16.20
CA ASN A 4 5.60 -3.85 16.95
C ASN A 4 6.80 -3.58 16.01
N THR A 5 7.97 -3.30 16.56
CA THR A 5 9.16 -2.93 15.77
C THR A 5 9.55 -4.00 14.73
N ARG A 6 9.45 -5.29 15.09
CA ARG A 6 9.78 -6.39 14.18
C ARG A 6 8.75 -6.49 13.05
N GLU A 7 7.47 -6.39 13.37
CA GLU A 7 6.38 -6.41 12.39
C GLU A 7 6.46 -5.22 11.43
N ARG A 8 6.83 -4.03 11.93
CA ARG A 8 7.06 -2.84 11.09
C ARG A 8 8.19 -3.07 10.10
N ALA A 9 9.33 -3.57 10.56
CA ALA A 9 10.48 -3.87 9.70
C ALA A 9 10.11 -4.90 8.62
N ALA A 10 9.45 -6.00 8.99
CA ALA A 10 8.98 -7.00 8.03
C ALA A 10 7.98 -6.41 7.02
N THR A 11 7.00 -5.64 7.48
CA THR A 11 5.98 -5.00 6.63
C THR A 11 6.62 -4.04 5.62
N ARG A 12 7.59 -3.25 6.08
CA ARG A 12 8.39 -2.36 5.22
C ARG A 12 9.10 -3.15 4.11
N ASP A 13 9.82 -4.21 4.49
CA ASP A 13 10.58 -5.00 3.53
C ASP A 13 9.66 -5.72 2.52
N GLU A 14 8.49 -6.19 2.97
CA GLU A 14 7.45 -6.76 2.10
C GLU A 14 6.87 -5.72 1.13
N LEU A 15 6.56 -4.50 1.60
CA LEU A 15 6.08 -3.40 0.77
C LEU A 15 7.10 -3.00 -0.30
N LEU A 16 8.38 -2.86 0.08
CA LEU A 16 9.45 -2.51 -0.85
C LEU A 16 9.71 -3.62 -1.86
N THR A 17 9.63 -4.89 -1.44
CA THR A 17 9.76 -6.05 -2.33
C THR A 17 8.66 -6.05 -3.39
N ASN A 18 7.41 -5.84 -2.98
CA ASN A 18 6.29 -5.78 -3.91
C ASN A 18 6.33 -4.52 -4.79
N LEU A 19 6.74 -3.36 -4.27
CA LEU A 19 6.94 -2.17 -5.09
C LEU A 19 7.96 -2.44 -6.20
N ALA A 20 9.07 -3.12 -5.89
CA ALA A 20 10.07 -3.49 -6.90
C ALA A 20 9.49 -4.37 -8.03
N LEU A 21 8.46 -5.17 -7.79
CA LEU A 21 7.78 -5.95 -8.84
C LEU A 21 7.01 -5.08 -9.83
N THR A 22 6.59 -3.89 -9.42
CA THR A 22 5.86 -2.94 -10.29
C THR A 22 6.79 -2.13 -11.18
N GLN A 23 8.08 -2.03 -10.84
CA GLN A 23 9.04 -1.10 -11.44
C GLN A 23 8.65 0.39 -11.31
N LEU A 24 7.69 0.73 -10.45
CA LEU A 24 7.29 2.09 -10.16
C LEU A 24 8.19 2.73 -9.09
N SER A 25 8.36 4.04 -9.20
CA SER A 25 8.95 4.89 -8.18
C SER A 25 7.91 5.36 -7.15
N PRO A 26 8.33 5.74 -5.93
CA PRO A 26 7.44 6.37 -4.95
C PRO A 26 6.73 7.62 -5.48
N ALA A 27 7.39 8.39 -6.35
CA ALA A 27 6.81 9.57 -6.99
C ALA A 27 5.66 9.22 -7.95
N GLU A 28 5.78 8.14 -8.73
CA GLU A 28 4.70 7.66 -9.60
C GLU A 28 3.51 7.15 -8.78
N VAL A 29 3.78 6.38 -7.71
CA VAL A 29 2.73 5.96 -6.76
C VAL A 29 2.05 7.17 -6.14
N ALA A 30 2.80 8.20 -5.76
CA ALA A 30 2.26 9.42 -5.18
C ALA A 30 1.37 10.17 -6.18
N GLY A 31 1.83 10.33 -7.41
CA GLY A 31 1.05 10.90 -8.50
C GLY A 31 -0.26 10.14 -8.71
N GLU A 32 -0.21 8.81 -8.68
CA GLU A 32 -1.38 7.96 -8.90
C GLU A 32 -2.39 7.99 -7.75
N LEU A 33 -1.92 8.12 -6.50
CA LEU A 33 -2.79 8.19 -5.33
C LEU A 33 -3.19 9.62 -4.94
N GLY A 34 -2.69 10.64 -5.63
CA GLY A 34 -2.88 12.04 -5.23
C GLY A 34 -2.21 12.37 -3.89
N PHE A 35 -1.12 11.66 -3.59
CA PHE A 35 -0.30 11.84 -2.39
C PHE A 35 0.92 12.72 -2.70
N THR A 36 1.62 13.15 -1.66
CA THR A 36 3.00 13.62 -1.82
C THR A 36 3.96 12.44 -1.75
N GLU A 37 5.18 12.61 -2.29
CA GLU A 37 6.21 11.57 -2.24
C GLU A 37 6.57 11.21 -0.79
N GLU A 38 6.63 12.19 0.11
CA GLU A 38 6.93 11.96 1.53
C GLU A 38 5.84 11.13 2.21
N ARG A 39 4.57 11.31 1.83
CA ARG A 39 3.45 10.52 2.36
C ARG A 39 3.53 9.07 1.91
N VAL A 40 3.91 8.82 0.65
CA VAL A 40 4.16 7.47 0.15
C VAL A 40 5.39 6.86 0.83
N ALA A 41 6.48 7.62 0.98
CA ALA A 41 7.69 7.16 1.66
C ALA A 41 7.41 6.76 3.12
N ALA A 42 6.64 7.57 3.86
CA ALA A 42 6.21 7.25 5.22
C ALA A 42 5.36 5.97 5.28
N ALA A 43 4.49 5.77 4.29
CA ALA A 43 3.65 4.57 4.19
C ALA A 43 4.49 3.32 3.89
N LEU A 44 5.44 3.41 2.95
CA LEU A 44 6.38 2.34 2.62
C LEU A 44 7.31 1.99 3.79
N ASP A 45 7.74 3.00 4.56
CA ASP A 45 8.60 2.81 5.74
C ASP A 45 7.81 2.35 6.97
N VAL A 46 6.47 2.38 6.91
CA VAL A 46 5.56 2.02 8.03
C VAL A 46 5.87 2.86 9.28
N ALA A 47 6.28 4.12 9.05
CA ALA A 47 6.77 5.04 10.07
C ALA A 47 6.19 6.43 9.85
N GLY A 48 5.51 6.98 10.86
CA GLY A 48 4.88 8.30 10.78
C GLY A 48 3.69 8.41 9.81
N ALA A 49 3.32 7.34 9.11
CA ALA A 49 2.15 7.30 8.24
C ALA A 49 0.85 6.96 8.98
N ARG A 50 -0.26 7.43 8.42
CA ARG A 50 -1.58 7.01 8.87
C ARG A 50 -1.86 5.58 8.38
N PRO A 51 -2.53 4.73 9.18
CA PRO A 51 -2.82 3.35 8.79
C PRO A 51 -3.55 3.23 7.44
N GLU A 52 -4.49 4.12 7.15
CA GLU A 52 -5.21 4.16 5.87
C GLU A 52 -4.30 4.46 4.67
N ASP A 53 -3.23 5.22 4.85
CA ASP A 53 -2.26 5.51 3.79
C ASP A 53 -1.42 4.26 3.48
N ILE A 54 -1.02 3.52 4.51
CA ILE A 54 -0.28 2.25 4.36
C ILE A 54 -1.13 1.24 3.58
N TRP A 55 -2.41 1.11 3.95
CA TRP A 55 -3.32 0.21 3.26
C TRP A 55 -3.58 0.63 1.81
N LEU A 56 -3.76 1.93 1.54
CA LEU A 56 -4.01 2.39 0.17
C LEU A 56 -2.76 2.21 -0.72
N VAL A 57 -1.57 2.49 -0.20
CA VAL A 57 -0.30 2.24 -0.92
C VAL A 57 -0.12 0.74 -1.19
N ARG A 58 -0.38 -0.11 -0.19
CA ARG A 58 -0.38 -1.57 -0.36
C ARG A 58 -1.33 -2.01 -1.47
N ASP A 59 -2.58 -1.56 -1.43
CA ASP A 59 -3.61 -1.98 -2.38
C ASP A 59 -3.27 -1.50 -3.81
N TYR A 60 -2.64 -0.33 -3.95
CA TYR A 60 -2.16 0.17 -5.23
C TYR A 60 -0.99 -0.62 -5.82
N ILE A 61 -0.02 -1.01 -4.98
CA ILE A 61 1.08 -1.88 -5.38
C ILE A 61 0.51 -3.22 -5.86
N ASP A 62 -0.38 -3.82 -5.07
CA ASP A 62 -1.05 -5.08 -5.40
C ASP A 62 -1.84 -5.00 -6.71
N TYR A 63 -2.58 -3.90 -6.91
CA TYR A 63 -3.29 -3.62 -8.16
C TYR A 63 -2.32 -3.55 -9.34
N SER A 64 -1.23 -2.79 -9.21
CA SER A 64 -0.24 -2.58 -10.28
C SER A 64 0.46 -3.87 -10.67
N ILE A 65 0.84 -4.72 -9.70
CA ILE A 65 1.42 -6.05 -9.95
C ILE A 65 0.45 -6.92 -10.75
N ARG A 66 -0.83 -6.97 -10.34
CA ARG A 66 -1.87 -7.77 -11.01
C ARG A 66 -2.19 -7.25 -12.41
N ALA A 67 -2.22 -5.92 -12.60
CA ALA A 67 -2.44 -5.29 -13.90
C ALA A 67 -1.32 -5.64 -14.90
N ALA A 68 -0.10 -5.86 -14.42
CA ALA A 68 1.03 -6.34 -15.21
C ALA A 68 1.03 -7.87 -15.44
N GLY A 69 0.01 -8.59 -14.97
CA GLY A 69 -0.09 -10.05 -15.09
C GLY A 69 0.77 -10.84 -14.10
N ALA A 70 1.32 -10.19 -13.08
CA ALA A 70 2.11 -10.81 -12.02
C ALA A 70 1.25 -11.06 -10.75
N THR A 71 1.83 -11.74 -9.76
CA THR A 71 1.18 -12.04 -8.46
C THR A 71 1.95 -11.35 -7.34
N PRO A 72 1.29 -10.60 -6.44
CA PRO A 72 1.95 -9.99 -5.28
C PRO A 72 2.54 -11.05 -4.35
N GLN A 73 3.69 -10.75 -3.76
CA GLN A 73 4.21 -11.53 -2.64
C GLN A 73 3.29 -11.35 -1.42
N PRO A 74 3.12 -12.39 -0.58
CA PRO A 74 2.26 -12.32 0.58
C PRO A 74 2.82 -11.36 1.63
N TYR A 75 1.91 -10.69 2.32
CA TYR A 75 2.22 -9.87 3.50
C TYR A 75 1.96 -10.66 4.78
N SER A 76 2.85 -10.54 5.76
CA SER A 76 2.65 -11.13 7.08
C SER A 76 1.65 -10.34 7.92
N SER A 77 1.79 -9.02 7.92
CA SER A 77 0.96 -8.11 8.75
C SER A 77 -0.14 -7.39 7.96
N LEU A 78 0.05 -7.24 6.64
CA LEU A 78 -0.92 -6.61 5.73
C LEU A 78 -1.67 -7.65 4.88
N SER A 79 -2.00 -8.80 5.46
CA SER A 79 -2.74 -9.85 4.76
C SER A 79 -4.17 -9.41 4.38
N GLU A 80 -4.80 -10.12 3.45
CA GLU A 80 -6.19 -9.84 3.05
C GLU A 80 -7.18 -9.99 4.22
N ASP A 81 -6.97 -10.95 5.11
CA ASP A 81 -7.78 -11.09 6.33
C ASP A 81 -7.64 -9.86 7.23
N MET A 82 -6.41 -9.36 7.40
CA MET A 82 -6.16 -8.14 8.16
C MET A 82 -6.71 -6.90 7.44
N ARG A 83 -6.71 -6.88 6.11
CA ARG A 83 -7.28 -5.81 5.30
C ARG A 83 -8.80 -5.73 5.46
N ALA A 84 -9.47 -6.87 5.50
CA ALA A 84 -10.91 -6.95 5.77
C ALA A 84 -11.23 -6.48 7.19
N ALA A 85 -10.48 -6.93 8.19
CA ALA A 85 -10.66 -6.48 9.57
C ALA A 85 -10.39 -4.97 9.73
N ALA A 86 -9.39 -4.44 9.04
CA ALA A 86 -8.98 -3.05 9.12
C ALA A 86 -10.06 -2.05 8.67
N GLN A 87 -10.98 -2.44 7.78
CA GLN A 87 -12.13 -1.60 7.37
C GLN A 87 -13.05 -1.23 8.53
N THR A 88 -13.06 -2.01 9.61
CA THR A 88 -13.85 -1.69 10.81
C THR A 88 -13.23 -0.63 11.70
N TRP A 89 -11.93 -0.37 11.55
CA TRP A 89 -11.17 0.55 12.40
C TRP A 89 -10.71 1.81 11.68
N PHE A 90 -10.56 1.73 10.36
CA PHE A 90 -10.03 2.81 9.53
C PHE A 90 -10.98 3.09 8.36
N PRO A 91 -11.09 4.35 7.93
CA PRO A 91 -11.87 4.72 6.75
C PRO A 91 -11.09 4.33 5.48
N LEU A 92 -10.97 3.03 5.22
CA LEU A 92 -10.25 2.51 4.06
C LEU A 92 -11.02 2.83 2.78
N VAL A 93 -10.31 3.28 1.77
CA VAL A 93 -10.84 3.56 0.43
C VAL A 93 -10.48 2.39 -0.47
N ASP A 94 -11.38 2.00 -1.37
CA ASP A 94 -11.05 1.08 -2.45
C ASP A 94 -10.18 1.81 -3.48
N VAL A 95 -8.97 1.30 -3.71
CA VAL A 95 -8.00 1.86 -4.66
C VAL A 95 -8.58 2.00 -6.07
N ARG A 96 -9.51 1.12 -6.47
CA ARG A 96 -10.23 1.22 -7.75
C ARG A 96 -10.98 2.53 -7.89
N THR A 97 -11.56 3.04 -6.80
CA THR A 97 -12.30 4.32 -6.81
C THR A 97 -11.38 5.49 -7.18
N ILE A 98 -10.10 5.44 -6.78
CA ILE A 98 -9.10 6.45 -7.11
C ILE A 98 -8.65 6.32 -8.57
N ILE A 99 -8.35 5.09 -9.01
CA ILE A 99 -7.85 4.81 -10.36
C ILE A 99 -8.93 5.08 -11.42
N ASP A 100 -10.15 4.57 -11.20
CA ASP A 100 -11.26 4.72 -12.15
C ASP A 100 -11.75 6.18 -12.17
N GLY A 101 -11.72 6.87 -11.04
CA GLY A 101 -12.07 8.30 -10.93
C GLY A 101 -11.13 9.25 -11.68
N LYS A 102 -9.94 8.79 -12.07
CA LYS A 102 -9.00 9.54 -12.94
C LYS A 102 -9.19 9.28 -14.43
N SER A 103 -9.97 8.26 -14.81
CA SER A 103 -10.18 7.88 -16.21
C SER A 103 -11.27 8.71 -16.91
N THR A 104 -11.64 9.87 -16.37
CA THR A 104 -12.63 10.83 -16.93
C THR A 104 -11.96 12.16 -17.26
#